data_AF-A0A969STH0-F1
#
_entry.id   AF-A0A969STH0-F1
#
_cell.length_a   1.000
_cell.length_b   1.000
_cell.length_c   1.000
_cell.angle_alpha   90.00
_cell.angle_beta   90.00
_cell.angle_gamma   90.00
#
_symmetry.space_group_name_H-M   'P 1'
#
loop_
_entity.id
_entity.type
_entity.pdbx_description
1 polymer ?
#
loop_
_entity_poly.entity_id
_entity_poly.type
_entity_poly.pdbx_seq_one_letter_code
_entity_poly.pdbx_strand_id
1 'polypeptide(L)'
;MQVNYKCVPYLKTYGSEAYKKFLQFSFDERFIANTNDVEAILFAEWQVKDKGNYRVYTNIINNRYMIEYYSVGYNIITSTGTKHIPTHPQNLDQFITDCQRSDLDLFWDKKISGLLSYKDFMEPKAIEEYHNYLLEKLGKLDTI
;
A
#
# COMPACT_ATOMS: atom_id res chain seq x y z
N MET A 1 18.83 6.25 1.68
CA MET A 1 17.46 6.07 2.19
C MET A 1 16.64 5.46 1.07
N GLN A 2 16.06 4.29 1.31
CA GLN A 2 15.20 3.62 0.32
C GLN A 2 13.81 4.25 0.41
N VAL A 3 13.30 4.77 -0.70
CA VAL A 3 11.99 5.45 -0.75
C VAL A 3 10.93 4.39 -1.02
N ASN A 4 10.08 4.12 -0.04
CA ASN A 4 8.88 3.33 -0.24
C ASN A 4 7.77 4.27 -0.76
N TYR A 5 7.08 3.88 -1.83
CA TYR A 5 6.05 4.72 -2.44
C TYR A 5 4.72 4.49 -1.74
N LYS A 6 4.05 5.57 -1.33
CA LYS A 6 2.72 5.49 -0.72
C LYS A 6 1.73 4.84 -1.70
N CYS A 7 0.99 3.85 -1.22
CA CYS A 7 -0.12 3.26 -1.97
C CYS A 7 -1.27 4.25 -2.02
N VAL A 8 -1.86 4.41 -3.20
CA VAL A 8 -3.02 5.28 -3.39
C VAL A 8 -4.08 4.56 -4.22
N PRO A 9 -5.38 4.78 -3.93
CA PRO A 9 -6.45 4.20 -4.73
C PRO A 9 -6.34 4.62 -6.18
N TYR A 10 -6.89 3.79 -7.08
CA TYR A 10 -6.88 4.05 -8.53
C TYR A 10 -7.36 5.46 -8.89
N LEU A 11 -8.42 5.93 -8.22
CA LEU A 11 -9.02 7.26 -8.46
C LEU A 11 -8.09 8.44 -8.17
N LYS A 12 -6.95 8.22 -7.50
CA LYS A 12 -5.96 9.25 -7.17
C LYS A 12 -4.71 9.23 -8.06
N THR A 13 -4.61 8.28 -9.00
CA THR A 13 -3.49 8.22 -9.95
C THR A 13 -3.89 8.74 -11.33
N TYR A 14 -2.95 8.77 -12.27
CA TYR A 14 -3.24 8.99 -13.69
C TYR A 14 -4.10 7.89 -14.33
N GLY A 15 -4.37 6.80 -13.61
CA GLY A 15 -5.35 5.81 -14.00
C GLY A 15 -4.93 4.92 -15.17
N SER A 16 -3.65 4.57 -15.30
CA SER A 16 -3.21 3.72 -16.42
C SER A 16 -3.90 2.35 -16.43
N GLU A 17 -4.14 1.80 -17.62
CA GLU A 17 -4.81 0.50 -17.77
C GLU A 17 -4.00 -0.66 -17.15
N ALA A 18 -2.67 -0.54 -17.13
CA ALA A 18 -1.80 -1.51 -16.44
C ALA A 18 -2.05 -1.49 -14.92
N TYR A 19 -2.09 -0.30 -14.31
CA TYR A 19 -2.37 -0.16 -12.88
C TYR A 19 -3.79 -0.59 -12.52
N LYS A 20 -4.76 -0.22 -13.36
CA LYS A 20 -6.16 -0.63 -13.21
C LYS A 20 -6.29 -2.15 -13.13
N LYS A 21 -5.66 -2.86 -14.08
CA LYS A 21 -5.66 -4.33 -14.11
C LYS A 21 -4.96 -4.93 -12.90
N PHE A 22 -3.83 -4.36 -12.50
CA PHE A 22 -3.10 -4.79 -11.31
C PHE A 22 -3.96 -4.65 -10.04
N LEU A 23 -4.62 -3.52 -9.86
CA LEU A 23 -5.47 -3.26 -8.70
C LEU A 23 -6.76 -4.09 -8.67
N GLN A 24 -7.19 -4.62 -9.82
CA GLN A 24 -8.34 -5.53 -9.94
C GLN A 24 -8.02 -6.97 -9.55
N PHE A 25 -6.76 -7.31 -9.28
CA PHE A 25 -6.41 -8.65 -8.80
C PHE A 25 -7.15 -8.96 -7.49
N SER A 26 -7.66 -10.19 -7.41
CA SER A 26 -8.31 -10.70 -6.21
C SER A 26 -7.40 -10.53 -5.02
N PHE A 27 -7.94 -9.94 -3.94
CA PHE A 27 -7.15 -9.71 -2.75
C PHE A 27 -6.83 -11.02 -2.04
N ASP A 28 -5.61 -11.11 -1.56
CA ASP A 28 -5.12 -12.20 -0.70
C ASP A 28 -4.37 -11.58 0.47
N GLU A 29 -4.68 -11.98 1.71
CA GLU A 29 -4.06 -11.41 2.90
C GLU A 29 -2.54 -11.65 2.97
N ARG A 30 -2.02 -12.61 2.20
CA ARG A 30 -0.57 -12.85 2.05
C ARG A 30 0.15 -11.67 1.38
N PHE A 31 -0.56 -10.81 0.67
CA PHE A 31 -0.01 -9.57 0.10
C PHE A 31 0.46 -8.59 1.17
N ILE A 32 -0.12 -8.65 2.39
CA ILE A 32 0.27 -7.80 3.53
C ILE A 32 1.59 -8.27 4.11
N ALA A 33 1.65 -9.53 4.54
CA ALA A 33 2.88 -10.18 4.95
C ALA A 33 2.69 -11.70 4.90
N ASN A 34 3.78 -12.43 4.65
CA ASN A 34 3.77 -13.88 4.59
C ASN A 34 5.08 -14.43 5.13
N THR A 35 5.01 -15.46 5.98
CA THR A 35 6.20 -16.10 6.57
C THR A 35 6.86 -17.10 5.64
N ASN A 36 6.11 -17.66 4.67
CA ASN A 36 6.53 -18.81 3.87
C ASN A 36 6.75 -18.47 2.39
N ASP A 37 6.18 -17.35 1.92
CA ASP A 37 6.33 -16.89 0.55
C ASP A 37 6.45 -15.36 0.53
N VAL A 38 7.71 -14.91 0.58
CA VAL A 38 8.08 -13.49 0.55
C VAL A 38 7.83 -12.89 -0.85
N GLU A 39 7.69 -13.70 -1.89
CA GLU A 39 7.44 -13.23 -3.26
C GLU A 39 6.03 -12.69 -3.44
N ALA A 40 5.06 -13.21 -2.67
CA ALA A 40 3.68 -12.73 -2.67
C ALA A 40 3.49 -11.36 -1.99
N ILE A 41 4.44 -10.86 -1.20
CA ILE A 41 4.29 -9.62 -0.42
C ILE A 41 4.30 -8.40 -1.35
N LEU A 42 3.25 -7.57 -1.26
CA LEU A 42 3.12 -6.32 -2.02
C LEU A 42 3.34 -5.07 -1.17
N PHE A 43 3.14 -5.15 0.15
CA PHE A 43 3.23 -4.01 1.05
C PHE A 43 4.50 -4.05 1.91
N ALA A 44 5.14 -2.89 2.06
CA ALA A 44 6.37 -2.75 2.84
C ALA A 44 6.09 -2.69 4.34
N GLU A 45 7.06 -3.15 5.13
CA GLU A 45 7.12 -2.95 6.58
C GLU A 45 5.99 -3.59 7.40
N TRP A 46 5.49 -4.76 6.98
CA TRP A 46 4.52 -5.54 7.74
C TRP A 46 5.10 -6.87 8.18
N GLN A 47 4.73 -7.29 9.38
CA GLN A 47 4.97 -8.63 9.90
C GLN A 47 3.64 -9.27 10.28
N VAL A 48 3.57 -10.60 10.22
CA VAL A 48 2.35 -11.36 10.55
C VAL A 48 2.58 -12.26 11.75
N LYS A 49 1.57 -12.36 12.61
CA LYS A 49 1.49 -13.33 13.69
C LYS A 49 0.18 -14.11 13.58
N ASP A 50 0.29 -15.42 13.50
CA ASP A 50 -0.85 -16.33 13.55
C ASP A 50 -1.38 -16.45 14.99
N LYS A 51 -2.70 -16.32 15.17
CA LYS A 51 -3.42 -16.47 16.44
C LYS A 51 -4.39 -17.65 16.42
N GLY A 52 -4.27 -18.55 15.45
CA GLY A 52 -5.15 -19.70 15.23
C GLY A 52 -6.42 -19.30 14.48
N ASN A 53 -7.30 -18.54 15.13
CA ASN A 53 -8.61 -18.19 14.56
C ASN A 53 -8.57 -16.95 13.65
N TYR A 54 -7.47 -16.21 13.67
CA TYR A 54 -7.27 -14.99 12.92
C TYR A 54 -5.77 -14.70 12.81
N ARG A 55 -5.39 -13.81 11.89
CA ARG A 55 -4.01 -13.33 11.75
C ARG A 55 -3.92 -11.87 12.13
N VAL A 56 -2.80 -11.48 12.75
CA VAL A 56 -2.50 -10.09 13.07
C VAL A 56 -1.32 -9.64 12.25
N TYR A 57 -1.53 -8.61 11.45
CA TYR A 57 -0.49 -7.91 10.72
C TYR A 57 -0.14 -6.65 11.49
N THR A 58 1.14 -6.42 11.74
CA THR A 58 1.62 -5.25 12.50
C THR A 58 2.66 -4.53 11.67
N ASN A 59 2.53 -3.20 11.58
CA ASN A 59 3.54 -2.40 10.91
C ASN A 59 4.82 -2.33 11.76
N ILE A 60 5.96 -2.56 11.13
CA ILE A 60 7.27 -2.65 11.80
C ILE A 60 7.76 -1.27 12.23
N ILE A 61 7.45 -0.22 11.47
CA ILE A 61 7.84 1.16 11.76
C ILE A 61 6.93 1.78 12.83
N ASN A 62 5.63 1.49 12.76
CA ASN A 62 4.65 1.96 13.73
C ASN A 62 3.80 0.80 14.26
N ASN A 63 4.22 0.24 15.39
CA ASN A 63 3.53 -0.89 16.04
C ASN A 63 2.11 -0.60 16.53
N ARG A 64 1.65 0.66 16.45
CA ARG A 64 0.26 1.04 16.71
C ARG A 64 -0.66 0.78 15.52
N TYR A 65 -0.09 0.54 14.34
CA TYR A 65 -0.84 0.21 13.14
C TYR A 65 -0.91 -1.31 12.98
N MET A 66 -2.13 -1.83 13.02
CA MET A 66 -2.40 -3.25 12.95
C MET A 66 -3.60 -3.56 12.07
N ILE A 67 -3.58 -4.74 11.46
CA ILE A 67 -4.73 -5.32 10.76
C ILE A 67 -5.01 -6.68 11.39
N GLU A 68 -6.21 -6.88 11.91
CA GLU A 68 -6.65 -8.19 12.41
C GLU A 68 -7.57 -8.81 11.36
N TYR A 69 -7.16 -9.93 10.79
CA TYR A 69 -7.84 -10.57 9.66
C TYR A 69 -8.51 -11.87 10.12
N TYR A 70 -9.84 -11.89 10.12
CA TYR A 70 -10.68 -12.99 10.61
C TYR A 70 -11.27 -13.77 9.43
N SER A 71 -12.05 -14.82 9.72
CA SER A 71 -12.72 -15.61 8.67
C SER A 71 -13.74 -14.82 7.85
N VAL A 72 -14.43 -13.84 8.45
CA VAL A 72 -15.56 -13.12 7.83
C VAL A 72 -15.24 -11.70 7.37
N GLY A 73 -14.20 -11.10 7.92
CA GLY A 73 -13.84 -9.71 7.69
C GLY A 73 -12.58 -9.35 8.45
N TYR A 74 -12.34 -8.05 8.64
CA TYR A 74 -11.09 -7.59 9.24
C TYR A 74 -11.25 -6.27 9.98
N ASN A 75 -10.35 -6.02 10.92
CA ASN A 75 -10.24 -4.76 11.63
C ASN A 75 -8.99 -4.02 11.19
N ILE A 76 -9.09 -2.71 11.03
CA ILE A 76 -7.95 -1.81 10.86
C ILE A 76 -7.82 -0.99 12.13
N ILE A 77 -6.67 -1.10 12.78
CA ILE A 77 -6.37 -0.43 14.05
C ILE A 77 -5.28 0.61 13.76
N THR A 78 -5.59 1.86 14.04
CA THR A 78 -4.67 2.99 13.91
C THR A 78 -4.60 3.79 15.21
N SER A 79 -3.85 4.89 15.20
CA SER A 79 -3.81 5.82 16.34
C SER A 79 -5.13 6.53 16.59
N THR A 80 -6.00 6.64 15.58
CA THR A 80 -7.29 7.33 15.66
C THR A 80 -8.42 6.41 16.12
N GLY A 81 -8.24 5.09 16.04
CA GLY A 81 -9.16 4.10 16.58
C GLY A 81 -9.14 2.78 15.81
N THR A 82 -10.19 1.98 16.02
CA THR A 82 -10.40 0.72 15.31
C THR A 82 -11.59 0.83 14.39
N LYS A 83 -11.41 0.49 13.12
CA LYS A 83 -12.49 0.36 12.14
C LYS A 83 -12.74 -1.10 11.83
N HIS A 84 -13.99 -1.52 12.01
CA HIS A 84 -14.44 -2.86 11.65
C HIS A 84 -14.96 -2.87 10.21
N ILE A 85 -14.50 -3.85 9.43
CA ILE A 85 -14.91 -4.05 8.04
C ILE A 85 -15.54 -5.44 7.94
N PRO A 86 -16.87 -5.53 7.70
CA PRO A 86 -17.63 -6.77 7.88
C PRO A 86 -17.45 -7.77 6.74
N THR A 87 -16.67 -7.42 5.71
CA THR A 87 -16.45 -8.25 4.52
C THR A 87 -15.01 -8.12 4.04
N HIS A 88 -14.43 -9.22 3.54
CA HIS A 88 -13.13 -9.18 2.90
C HIS A 88 -13.14 -8.33 1.62
N PRO A 89 -12.03 -7.63 1.31
CA PRO A 89 -11.92 -6.87 0.08
C PRO A 89 -11.92 -7.83 -1.11
N GLN A 90 -12.64 -7.48 -2.17
CA GLN A 90 -12.70 -8.31 -3.37
C GLN A 90 -11.42 -8.19 -4.20
N ASN A 91 -10.79 -7.02 -4.17
CA ASN A 91 -9.58 -6.72 -4.92
C ASN A 91 -8.65 -5.78 -4.14
N LEU A 92 -7.46 -5.57 -4.70
CA LEU A 92 -6.41 -4.76 -4.08
C LEU A 92 -6.82 -3.29 -3.92
N ASP A 93 -7.54 -2.70 -4.89
CA ASP A 93 -8.02 -1.32 -4.78
C ASP A 93 -8.97 -1.12 -3.59
N GLN A 94 -9.86 -2.08 -3.36
CA GLN A 94 -10.80 -2.04 -2.24
C GLN A 94 -10.05 -2.08 -0.90
N PHE A 95 -9.06 -2.96 -0.76
CA PHE A 95 -8.24 -3.02 0.44
C PHE A 95 -7.46 -1.72 0.69
N ILE A 96 -6.84 -1.14 -0.34
CA ILE A 96 -6.12 0.13 -0.24
C ILE A 96 -7.07 1.27 0.14
N THR A 97 -8.27 1.29 -0.46
CA THR A 97 -9.31 2.28 -0.17
C THR A 97 -9.80 2.17 1.27
N ASP A 98 -10.00 0.95 1.76
CA ASP A 98 -10.44 0.70 3.13
C ASP A 98 -9.38 1.15 4.15
N CYS A 99 -8.09 0.90 3.88
CA CYS A 99 -6.98 1.39 4.68
C CYS A 99 -6.93 2.92 4.70
N GLN A 100 -7.00 3.56 3.53
CA GLN A 100 -6.98 5.02 3.44
C GLN A 100 -8.17 5.66 4.18
N ARG A 101 -9.37 5.07 4.08
CA ARG A 101 -10.56 5.53 4.81
C ARG A 101 -10.50 5.26 6.32
N SER A 102 -9.48 4.56 6.78
CA SER A 102 -9.23 4.23 8.20
C SER A 102 -8.01 4.98 8.74
N ASP A 103 -7.48 5.94 7.97
CA ASP A 103 -6.27 6.68 8.30
C ASP A 103 -5.03 5.78 8.44
N LEU A 104 -4.99 4.69 7.67
CA LEU A 104 -3.84 3.81 7.54
C LEU A 104 -3.19 4.00 6.17
N ASP A 105 -2.00 4.60 6.18
CA ASP A 105 -1.16 4.72 5.01
C ASP A 105 -0.40 3.42 4.75
N LEU A 106 -0.67 2.81 3.60
CA LEU A 106 0.10 1.68 3.07
C LEU A 106 1.22 2.19 2.17
N PHE A 107 2.30 1.41 2.08
CA PHE A 107 3.43 1.67 1.20
C PHE A 107 3.74 0.42 0.40
N TRP A 108 4.03 0.60 -0.88
CA TRP A 108 4.43 -0.49 -1.76
C TRP A 108 5.81 -1.01 -1.36
N ASP A 109 5.99 -2.33 -1.39
CA ASP A 109 7.31 -2.93 -1.35
C ASP A 109 8.11 -2.52 -2.60
N LYS A 110 9.44 -2.47 -2.47
CA LYS A 110 10.37 -2.14 -3.57
C LYS A 110 10.14 -2.98 -4.84
N LYS A 111 9.58 -4.18 -4.72
CA LYS A 111 9.27 -5.05 -5.85
C LYS A 111 8.22 -4.47 -6.80
N ILE A 112 7.41 -3.50 -6.37
CA ILE A 112 6.38 -2.89 -7.22
C ILE A 112 6.96 -2.31 -8.51
N SER A 113 8.20 -1.81 -8.49
CA SER A 113 8.85 -1.24 -9.67
C SER A 113 9.22 -2.29 -10.73
N GLY A 114 9.22 -3.58 -10.37
CA GLY A 114 9.34 -4.69 -11.32
C GLY A 114 8.01 -5.08 -11.97
N LEU A 115 6.89 -4.66 -11.39
CA LEU A 115 5.53 -4.96 -11.86
C LEU A 115 4.89 -3.79 -12.62
N LEU A 116 5.22 -2.56 -12.22
CA LEU A 116 4.61 -1.33 -12.72
C LEU A 116 5.63 -0.19 -12.83
N SER A 117 5.39 0.78 -13.71
CA SER A 117 6.19 2.00 -13.75
C SER A 117 5.74 2.95 -12.64
N TYR A 118 6.67 3.76 -12.09
CA TYR A 118 6.34 4.71 -11.00
C TYR A 118 5.20 5.67 -11.35
N LYS A 119 5.09 6.07 -12.62
CA LYS A 119 4.01 6.92 -13.14
C LYS A 119 2.61 6.29 -13.03
N ASP A 120 2.55 4.96 -12.93
CA ASP A 120 1.30 4.20 -12.94
C ASP A 120 0.61 4.23 -11.57
N PHE A 121 1.39 4.22 -10.50
CA PHE A 121 0.90 4.05 -9.12
C PHE A 121 1.15 5.24 -8.19
N MET A 122 1.88 6.28 -8.63
CA MET A 122 2.06 7.51 -7.85
C MET A 122 0.97 8.55 -8.14
N GLU A 123 0.68 9.41 -7.17
CA GLU A 123 -0.18 10.58 -7.39
C GLU A 123 0.50 11.57 -8.35
N PRO A 124 -0.26 12.26 -9.23
CA PRO A 124 0.26 13.25 -10.15
C PRO A 124 1.21 14.28 -9.53
N LYS A 125 0.83 14.81 -8.35
CA LYS A 125 1.62 15.80 -7.63
C LYS A 125 2.96 15.24 -7.14
N ALA A 126 2.97 14.00 -6.65
CA ALA A 126 4.20 13.34 -6.20
C ALA A 126 5.16 13.07 -7.38
N ILE A 127 4.63 12.83 -8.57
CA ILE A 127 5.43 12.69 -9.80
C ILE A 127 6.06 14.04 -10.17
N GLU A 128 5.30 15.13 -10.10
CA GLU A 128 5.80 16.49 -10.35
C GLU A 128 6.89 16.88 -9.35
N GLU A 129 6.67 16.66 -8.05
CA GLU A 129 7.66 16.90 -7.00
C GLU A 129 8.94 16.09 -7.23
N TYR A 130 8.80 14.81 -7.60
CA TYR A 130 9.94 13.96 -7.93
C TYR A 130 10.69 14.45 -9.18
N HIS A 131 9.97 14.88 -10.21
CA HIS A 131 10.57 15.44 -11.41
C HIS A 131 11.34 16.73 -11.12
N ASN A 132 10.76 17.64 -10.35
CA ASN A 132 11.40 18.89 -9.93
C ASN A 132 12.66 18.61 -9.10
N TYR A 133 12.60 17.66 -8.16
CA TYR A 133 13.78 17.22 -7.40
C TYR A 133 14.90 16.70 -8.31
N LEU A 134 14.57 15.90 -9.32
CA LEU A 134 15.56 15.41 -10.29
C LEU A 134 16.15 16.55 -11.14
N LEU A 135 15.32 17.48 -11.62
CA LEU A 135 15.77 18.64 -12.38
C LEU A 135 16.67 19.56 -11.55
N GLU A 136 16.33 19.80 -10.30
CA GLU A 136 17.14 20.55 -9.34
C GLU A 136 18.51 19.87 -9.14
N LYS A 137 18.52 18.54 -8.94
CA LYS A 137 19.77 17.77 -8.82
C LYS A 137 20.64 17.79 -10.08
N LEU A 138 20.04 17.97 -11.25
CA LEU A 138 20.73 18.10 -12.52
C LEU A 138 21.15 19.55 -12.83
N GLY A 139 20.84 20.52 -11.97
CA GLY A 139 21.08 21.95 -12.22
C GLY A 139 20.29 22.48 -13.41
N LYS A 140 19.15 21.85 -13.73
CA LYS A 140 18.29 22.18 -14.89
C LYS A 140 16.97 22.86 -14.49
N LEU A 141 16.79 23.12 -13.21
CA LEU A 141 15.66 23.91 -12.72
C LEU A 141 16.17 25.35 -12.53
N ASP A 142 15.99 26.17 -13.57
CA ASP A 142 16.21 27.61 -13.45
C ASP A 142 15.16 28.15 -12.48
N THR A 143 15.62 28.60 -11.31
CA THR A 143 14.78 29.32 -10.35
C THR A 143 14.46 30.68 -10.98
N ILE A 144 13.21 30.86 -11.43
CA ILE A 144 12.66 32.18 -11.80
C ILE A 144 12.03 32.79 -10.55
#